data_AF-A0AAV0YCP9-F1
#
_entry.id   AF-A0AAV0YCP9-F1
#
_cell.length_a   1.000
_cell.length_b   1.000
_cell.length_c   1.000
_cell.angle_alpha   90.00
_cell.angle_beta   90.00
_cell.angle_gamma   90.00
#
_symmetry.space_group_name_H-M   'P 1'
#
loop_
_entity.id
_entity.type
_entity.pdbx_description
1 polymer ?
#
loop_
_entity_poly.entity_id
_entity_poly.type
_entity_poly.pdbx_seq_one_letter_code
_entity_poly.pdbx_strand_id
1 'polypeptide(L)'
;MNLEKRIDAWNECITKILGMPWGFLIGAELTIAQSRISLVNKIQKVYRSQGVHIHNRHIEIIVRQITSKVLVSEDGMSNVFLPGELIGLLRAERMGRALEEPICYRALLLGITKTSLNTQSFISEASFQETARVLAKAALRGRIDWLKGLKENVVLGGMIPVEFM
;
A
#
# COMPACT_ATOMS: atom_id res chain seq x y z
N MET A 1 -44.71 -5.37 -20.74
CA MET A 1 -43.60 -4.60 -20.15
C MET A 1 -42.30 -5.30 -20.55
N ASN A 2 -41.53 -4.69 -21.45
CA ASN A 2 -40.51 -5.40 -22.24
C ASN A 2 -39.22 -5.64 -21.41
N LEU A 3 -38.92 -6.89 -21.11
CA LEU A 3 -37.80 -7.31 -20.24
C LEU A 3 -36.43 -6.97 -20.85
N GLU A 4 -36.31 -7.02 -22.17
CA GLU A 4 -35.08 -6.65 -22.88
C GLU A 4 -34.73 -5.17 -22.68
N LYS A 5 -35.73 -4.27 -22.79
CA LYS A 5 -35.53 -2.83 -22.52
C LYS A 5 -35.12 -2.53 -21.08
N ARG A 6 -35.49 -3.39 -20.12
CA ARG A 6 -35.07 -3.23 -18.72
C ARG A 6 -33.63 -3.71 -18.50
N ILE A 7 -33.21 -4.77 -19.20
CA ILE A 7 -31.84 -5.28 -19.15
C ILE A 7 -30.89 -4.30 -19.82
N ASP A 8 -31.27 -3.73 -20.97
CA ASP A 8 -30.46 -2.72 -21.67
C ASP A 8 -30.33 -1.44 -20.86
N ALA A 9 -31.42 -0.96 -20.24
CA ALA A 9 -31.37 0.18 -19.33
C ALA A 9 -30.55 -0.12 -18.06
N TRP A 10 -30.56 -1.36 -17.58
CA TRP A 10 -29.73 -1.79 -16.46
C TRP A 10 -28.25 -1.87 -16.85
N ASN A 11 -27.92 -2.31 -18.06
CA ASN A 11 -26.57 -2.34 -18.61
C ASN A 11 -26.03 -0.93 -18.92
N GLU A 12 -26.85 -0.01 -19.43
CA GLU A 12 -26.53 1.42 -19.57
C GLU A 12 -26.31 2.09 -18.21
N CYS A 13 -27.13 1.73 -17.22
CA CYS A 13 -26.99 2.22 -15.86
C CYS A 13 -25.72 1.67 -15.19
N ILE A 14 -25.41 0.40 -15.38
CA ILE A 14 -24.17 -0.23 -14.89
C ILE A 14 -22.95 0.34 -15.58
N THR A 15 -22.97 0.58 -16.89
CA THR A 15 -21.83 1.21 -17.59
C THR A 15 -21.65 2.68 -17.19
N LYS A 16 -22.71 3.38 -16.76
CA LYS A 16 -22.64 4.71 -16.14
C LYS A 16 -22.19 4.69 -14.67
N ILE A 17 -22.59 3.69 -13.89
CA ILE A 17 -22.28 3.54 -12.45
C ILE A 17 -20.89 2.93 -12.25
N LEU A 18 -20.58 1.86 -12.98
CA LEU A 18 -19.24 1.32 -13.20
C LEU A 18 -18.56 2.10 -14.33
N GLY A 19 -18.47 3.43 -14.17
CA GLY A 19 -17.44 4.16 -14.92
C GLY A 19 -16.10 3.45 -14.74
N MET A 20 -15.26 3.51 -15.77
CA MET A 20 -13.90 2.92 -15.80
C MET A 20 -13.08 3.05 -14.49
N PRO A 21 -13.22 4.09 -13.64
CA PRO A 21 -12.49 4.19 -12.37
C PRO A 21 -12.78 3.07 -11.35
N TRP A 22 -14.05 2.63 -11.21
CA TRP A 22 -14.42 1.65 -10.18
C TRP A 22 -13.92 0.23 -10.51
N GLY A 23 -13.95 -0.14 -11.81
CA GLY A 23 -13.39 -1.42 -12.27
C GLY A 23 -11.89 -1.52 -12.00
N PHE A 24 -11.15 -0.42 -12.21
CA PHE A 24 -9.73 -0.36 -11.95
C PHE A 24 -9.41 -0.49 -10.45
N LEU A 25 -10.16 0.20 -9.60
CA LEU A 25 -10.01 0.14 -8.14
C LEU A 25 -10.32 -1.26 -7.59
N ILE A 26 -11.44 -1.85 -8.00
CA ILE A 26 -11.83 -3.21 -7.59
C ILE A 26 -10.79 -4.24 -8.08
N GLY A 27 -10.30 -4.08 -9.31
CA GLY A 27 -9.24 -4.93 -9.85
C GLY A 27 -7.94 -4.85 -9.07
N ALA A 28 -7.54 -3.64 -8.63
CA ALA A 28 -6.37 -3.44 -7.80
C ALA A 28 -6.52 -4.10 -6.43
N GLU A 29 -7.66 -3.92 -5.76
CA GLU A 29 -7.95 -4.55 -4.46
C GLU A 29 -7.96 -6.07 -4.54
N LEU A 30 -8.61 -6.63 -5.57
CA LEU A 30 -8.63 -8.07 -5.81
C LEU A 30 -7.20 -8.61 -6.02
N THR A 31 -6.39 -7.89 -6.80
CA THR A 31 -4.99 -8.26 -7.07
C THR A 31 -4.16 -8.27 -5.78
N ILE A 32 -4.36 -7.28 -4.90
CA ILE A 32 -3.68 -7.22 -3.60
C ILE A 32 -4.10 -8.40 -2.73
N ALA A 33 -5.39 -8.65 -2.60
CA ALA A 33 -5.92 -9.75 -1.80
C ALA A 33 -5.41 -11.12 -2.29
N GLN A 34 -5.51 -11.37 -3.60
CA GLN A 34 -5.03 -12.59 -4.24
C GLN A 34 -3.53 -12.78 -4.03
N SER A 35 -2.74 -11.71 -4.17
CA SER A 35 -1.29 -11.74 -3.97
C SER A 35 -0.94 -12.06 -2.52
N ARG A 36 -1.65 -11.46 -1.54
CA ARG A 36 -1.44 -11.73 -0.11
C ARG A 36 -1.68 -13.21 0.21
N ILE A 37 -2.82 -13.76 -0.21
CA ILE A 37 -3.18 -15.17 0.02
C ILE A 37 -2.15 -16.11 -0.63
N SER A 38 -1.79 -15.84 -1.89
CA SER A 38 -0.83 -16.65 -2.63
C SER A 38 0.55 -16.67 -1.96
N LEU A 39 1.05 -15.52 -1.51
CA LEU A 39 2.34 -15.41 -0.83
C LEU A 39 2.35 -16.13 0.51
N VAL A 40 1.32 -15.92 1.34
CA VAL A 40 1.21 -16.60 2.65
C VAL A 40 1.20 -18.11 2.46
N ASN A 41 0.38 -18.63 1.54
CA ASN A 41 0.29 -20.06 1.28
C ASN A 41 1.60 -20.66 0.76
N LYS A 42 2.29 -19.97 -0.16
CA LYS A 42 3.57 -20.43 -0.70
C LYS A 42 4.66 -20.48 0.36
N ILE A 43 4.80 -19.42 1.17
CA ILE A 43 5.79 -19.36 2.25
C ILE A 43 5.49 -20.44 3.29
N GLN A 44 4.23 -20.57 3.70
CA GLN A 44 3.79 -21.56 4.68
C GLN A 44 4.05 -23.00 4.22
N LYS A 45 3.88 -23.29 2.92
CA LYS A 45 4.19 -24.61 2.35
C LYS A 45 5.65 -25.00 2.52
N VAL A 46 6.58 -24.04 2.33
CA VAL A 46 8.02 -24.29 2.49
C VAL A 46 8.36 -24.61 3.95
N TYR A 47 7.88 -23.80 4.91
CA TYR A 47 8.12 -24.09 6.33
C TYR A 47 7.52 -25.41 6.79
N ARG A 48 6.29 -25.72 6.36
CA ARG A 48 5.66 -27.01 6.65
C ARG A 48 6.43 -28.19 6.08
N SER A 49 7.02 -28.06 4.89
CA SER A 49 7.85 -29.12 4.29
C SER A 49 9.14 -29.38 5.07
N GLN A 50 9.60 -28.42 5.87
CA GLN A 50 10.76 -28.55 6.76
C GLN A 50 10.35 -28.94 8.19
N GLY A 51 9.08 -29.26 8.43
CA GLY A 51 8.56 -29.59 9.76
C GLY A 51 8.44 -28.40 10.72
N VAL A 52 8.58 -27.16 10.23
CA VAL A 52 8.50 -25.95 11.05
C VAL A 52 7.06 -25.43 11.07
N HIS A 53 6.50 -25.30 12.27
CA HIS A 53 5.16 -24.76 12.48
C HIS A 53 5.22 -23.25 12.77
N ILE A 54 4.73 -22.43 11.83
CA ILE A 54 4.63 -20.97 11.98
C ILE A 54 3.17 -20.55 11.87
N HIS A 55 2.70 -19.71 12.79
CA HIS A 55 1.36 -19.15 12.71
C HIS A 55 1.25 -18.14 11.55
N ASN A 56 0.19 -18.24 10.73
CA ASN A 56 0.00 -17.43 9.53
C ASN A 56 0.10 -15.91 9.79
N ARG A 57 -0.38 -15.46 10.96
CA ARG A 57 -0.31 -14.05 11.41
C ARG A 57 1.09 -13.44 11.30
N HIS A 58 2.16 -14.20 11.57
CA HIS A 58 3.53 -13.68 11.44
C HIS A 58 3.90 -13.40 9.98
N ILE A 59 3.52 -14.31 9.07
CA ILE A 59 3.77 -14.17 7.63
C ILE A 59 2.91 -13.04 7.06
N GLU A 60 1.65 -12.95 7.48
CA GLU A 60 0.71 -11.90 7.06
C GLU A 60 1.21 -10.50 7.41
N ILE A 61 1.80 -10.32 8.59
CA ILE A 61 2.39 -9.04 9.01
C ILE A 61 3.49 -8.60 8.01
N ILE A 62 4.33 -9.53 7.57
CA ILE A 62 5.40 -9.25 6.60
C ILE A 62 4.83 -8.98 5.21
N VAL A 63 3.91 -9.83 4.75
CA VAL A 63 3.29 -9.70 3.41
C VAL A 63 2.47 -8.42 3.30
N ARG A 64 1.87 -7.95 4.40
CA ARG A 64 1.21 -6.64 4.46
C ARG A 64 2.19 -5.50 4.20
N GLN A 65 3.44 -5.58 4.66
CA GLN A 65 4.46 -4.57 4.37
C GLN A 65 4.86 -4.57 2.89
N ILE A 66 5.03 -5.75 2.29
CA ILE A 66 5.35 -5.95 0.86
C ILE A 66 4.26 -5.35 -0.05
N THR A 67 2.99 -5.40 0.39
CA THR A 67 1.81 -4.89 -0.33
C THR A 67 1.31 -3.54 0.20
N SER A 68 2.14 -2.79 0.92
CA SER A 68 1.74 -1.54 1.59
C SER A 68 1.72 -0.32 0.68
N LYS A 69 2.22 -0.44 -0.55
CA LYS A 69 2.38 0.67 -1.50
C LYS A 69 1.61 0.42 -2.79
N VAL A 70 1.13 1.50 -3.38
CA VAL A 70 0.44 1.51 -4.67
C VAL A 70 0.99 2.63 -5.53
N LEU A 71 0.91 2.44 -6.84
CA LEU A 71 1.33 3.43 -7.83
C LEU A 71 0.08 4.18 -8.32
N VAL A 72 0.07 5.50 -8.25
CA VAL A 72 -1.05 6.30 -8.78
C VAL A 72 -1.09 6.17 -10.30
N SER A 73 -2.26 5.86 -10.85
CA SER A 73 -2.45 5.75 -12.30
C SER A 73 -2.56 7.12 -12.95
N GLU A 74 -2.08 7.22 -14.19
CA GLU A 74 -2.12 8.47 -14.98
C GLU A 74 -3.56 8.88 -15.33
N ASP A 75 -4.46 7.91 -15.45
CA ASP A 75 -5.86 8.12 -15.84
C ASP A 75 -6.76 8.68 -14.71
N GLY A 76 -6.20 8.93 -13.52
CA GLY A 76 -6.93 9.45 -12.36
C GLY A 76 -6.77 10.96 -12.21
N MET A 77 -7.80 11.73 -12.55
CA MET A 77 -7.88 13.20 -12.38
C MET A 77 -8.01 13.64 -10.91
N SER A 78 -7.22 13.09 -9.99
CA SER A 78 -7.16 13.60 -8.62
C SER A 78 -5.98 14.56 -8.49
N ASN A 79 -6.23 15.85 -8.31
CA ASN A 79 -5.23 16.93 -8.18
C ASN A 79 -4.26 16.78 -6.98
N VAL A 80 -4.42 15.72 -6.18
CA VAL A 80 -3.73 15.53 -4.90
C VAL A 80 -2.42 14.74 -5.03
N PHE A 81 -2.29 13.89 -6.05
CA PHE A 81 -1.11 13.06 -6.26
C PHE A 81 -0.57 13.22 -7.66
N LEU A 82 0.75 13.06 -7.81
CA LEU A 82 1.36 13.06 -9.13
C LEU A 82 1.11 11.71 -9.83
N PRO A 83 0.89 11.70 -11.16
CA PRO A 83 0.82 10.45 -11.91
C PRO A 83 2.13 9.67 -11.74
N GLY A 84 2.03 8.36 -11.48
CA GLY A 84 3.19 7.53 -11.18
C GLY A 84 3.80 7.74 -9.79
N GLU A 85 3.17 8.51 -8.91
CA GLU A 85 3.63 8.66 -7.52
C GLU A 85 3.43 7.35 -6.74
N LEU A 86 4.46 6.94 -6.00
CA LEU A 86 4.39 5.81 -5.10
C LEU A 86 3.85 6.25 -3.73
N ILE A 87 2.60 5.86 -3.44
CA ILE A 87 1.91 6.23 -2.20
C ILE A 87 1.61 5.00 -1.34
N GLY A 88 1.36 5.22 -0.05
CA GLY A 88 0.90 4.15 0.83
C GLY A 88 -0.55 3.80 0.54
N LEU A 89 -0.88 2.51 0.48
CA LEU A 89 -2.24 2.01 0.25
C LEU A 89 -3.24 2.66 1.23
N LEU A 90 -2.93 2.64 2.53
CA LEU A 90 -3.76 3.27 3.56
C LEU A 90 -3.91 4.79 3.38
N ARG A 91 -2.93 5.47 2.77
CA ARG A 91 -3.01 6.90 2.47
C ARG A 91 -3.93 7.15 1.27
N ALA A 92 -3.82 6.31 0.24
CA ALA A 92 -4.70 6.35 -0.93
C ALA A 92 -6.16 6.14 -0.51
N GLU A 93 -6.44 5.07 0.25
CA GLU A 93 -7.79 4.76 0.74
C GLU A 93 -8.39 5.88 1.59
N ARG A 94 -7.59 6.46 2.51
CA ARG A 94 -8.04 7.58 3.37
C ARG A 94 -8.34 8.83 2.55
N MET A 95 -7.49 9.14 1.57
CA MET A 95 -7.68 10.33 0.73
C MET A 95 -8.90 10.17 -0.18
N GLY A 96 -9.09 9.00 -0.79
CA GLY A 96 -10.25 8.74 -1.63
C GLY A 96 -11.56 8.84 -0.85
N ARG A 97 -11.58 8.40 0.41
CA ARG A 97 -12.73 8.62 1.31
C ARG A 97 -12.94 10.09 1.66
N ALA A 98 -11.87 10.85 1.89
CA ALA A 98 -11.96 12.26 2.29
C ALA A 98 -12.40 13.17 1.13
N LEU A 99 -12.05 12.82 -0.10
CA LEU A 99 -12.43 13.54 -1.31
C LEU A 99 -13.76 13.06 -1.92
N GLU A 100 -14.33 11.98 -1.38
CA GLU A 100 -15.49 11.27 -1.97
C GLU A 100 -15.25 10.82 -3.43
N GLU A 101 -13.99 10.73 -3.85
CA GLU A 101 -13.58 10.38 -5.20
C GLU A 101 -12.67 9.14 -5.19
N PRO A 102 -12.93 8.13 -6.05
CA PRO A 102 -12.08 6.95 -6.14
C PRO A 102 -10.74 7.33 -6.76
N ILE A 103 -9.65 7.14 -6.01
CA ILE A 103 -8.30 7.31 -6.54
C ILE A 103 -7.92 6.04 -7.32
N CYS A 104 -7.67 6.19 -8.61
CA CYS A 104 -7.18 5.09 -9.44
C CYS A 104 -5.70 4.79 -9.13
N TYR A 105 -5.42 3.58 -8.66
CA TYR A 105 -4.05 3.13 -8.39
C TYR A 105 -3.83 1.69 -8.79
N ARG A 106 -2.59 1.38 -9.18
CA ARG A 106 -2.14 0.02 -9.49
C ARG A 106 -1.49 -0.60 -8.25
N ALA A 107 -1.90 -1.83 -7.94
CA ALA A 107 -1.25 -2.64 -6.92
C ALA A 107 0.22 -2.88 -7.29
N LEU A 108 1.13 -2.60 -6.34
CA LEU A 108 2.56 -2.83 -6.53
C LEU A 108 3.09 -3.75 -5.44
N LEU A 109 3.70 -4.87 -5.86
CA LEU A 109 4.40 -5.77 -4.95
C LEU A 109 5.86 -5.32 -4.86
N LEU A 110 6.25 -4.78 -3.70
CA LEU A 110 7.61 -4.31 -3.46
C LEU A 110 8.37 -5.31 -2.58
N GLY A 111 9.59 -5.66 -2.97
CA GLY A 111 10.48 -6.48 -2.12
C GLY A 111 10.78 -5.80 -0.78
N ILE A 112 11.12 -6.60 0.23
CA ILE A 112 11.33 -6.14 1.63
C ILE A 112 12.37 -5.01 1.73
N THR A 113 13.46 -5.11 0.97
CA THR A 113 14.49 -4.05 0.92
C THR A 113 13.91 -2.74 0.37
N LYS A 114 13.13 -2.83 -0.71
CA LYS A 114 12.57 -1.64 -1.36
C LYS A 114 11.45 -1.01 -0.53
N THR A 115 10.63 -1.79 0.16
CA THR A 115 9.61 -1.25 1.08
C THR A 115 10.27 -0.57 2.27
N SER A 116 11.34 -1.16 2.82
CA SER A 116 12.12 -0.58 3.92
C SER A 116 12.83 0.72 3.52
N LEU A 117 13.23 0.85 2.24
CA LEU A 117 13.78 2.09 1.69
C LEU A 117 12.72 3.12 1.25
N ASN A 118 11.43 2.82 1.35
CA ASN A 118 10.34 3.73 0.98
C ASN A 118 9.40 4.01 2.16
N THR A 119 9.97 4.06 3.36
CA THR A 119 9.28 4.47 4.59
C THR A 119 8.98 5.97 4.59
N GLN A 120 8.11 6.41 5.49
CA GLN A 120 7.84 7.84 5.70
C GLN A 120 8.98 8.53 6.46
N SER A 121 9.56 7.82 7.43
CA SER A 121 10.73 8.30 8.16
C SER A 121 11.99 8.15 7.32
N PHE A 122 12.72 9.25 7.13
CA PHE A 122 14.03 9.23 6.50
C PHE A 122 15.13 8.78 7.47
N ILE A 123 14.93 8.96 8.78
CA ILE A 123 15.87 8.47 9.81
C ILE A 123 15.89 6.94 9.78
N SER A 124 14.72 6.31 9.71
CA SER A 124 14.58 4.86 9.57
C SER A 124 15.14 4.35 8.24
N GLU A 125 14.90 5.07 7.13
CA GLU A 125 15.42 4.76 5.80
C GLU A 125 16.96 4.81 5.80
N ALA A 126 17.56 5.90 6.30
CA ALA A 126 19.00 6.15 6.29
C ALA A 126 19.79 5.19 7.18
N SER A 127 19.19 4.79 8.30
CA SER A 127 19.76 3.80 9.22
C SER A 127 19.54 2.36 8.76
N PHE A 128 18.79 2.12 7.68
CA PHE A 128 18.67 0.80 7.07
C PHE A 128 19.82 0.59 6.09
N GLN A 129 19.83 1.32 4.97
CA GLN A 129 20.85 1.24 3.91
C GLN A 129 20.92 2.56 3.12
N GLU A 130 21.93 2.70 2.24
CA GLU A 130 22.07 3.83 1.29
C GLU A 130 22.10 5.22 1.95
N THR A 131 22.62 5.32 3.18
CA THR A 131 22.53 6.48 4.08
C THR A 131 22.79 7.83 3.40
N ALA A 132 23.89 7.97 2.66
CA ALA A 132 24.24 9.22 1.98
C ALA A 132 23.18 9.66 0.96
N ARG A 133 22.67 8.72 0.15
CA ARG A 133 21.62 8.99 -0.85
C ARG A 133 20.32 9.41 -0.17
N VAL A 134 19.97 8.74 0.93
CA VAL A 134 18.73 9.00 1.69
C VAL A 134 18.77 10.39 2.30
N LEU A 135 19.84 10.74 3.00
CA LEU A 135 20.00 12.03 3.66
C LEU A 135 20.04 13.18 2.66
N ALA A 136 20.78 13.03 1.54
CA ALA A 136 20.79 14.02 0.47
C ALA A 136 19.40 14.26 -0.11
N LYS A 137 18.65 13.19 -0.40
CA LYS A 137 17.27 13.28 -0.89
C LYS A 137 16.33 13.94 0.13
N ALA A 138 16.51 13.66 1.42
CA ALA A 138 15.72 14.26 2.48
C ALA A 138 16.00 15.75 2.63
N ALA A 139 17.27 16.16 2.61
CA ALA A 139 17.71 17.56 2.67
C ALA A 139 17.19 18.36 1.46
N LEU A 140 17.37 17.83 0.24
CA LEU A 140 16.89 18.49 -0.98
C LEU A 140 15.37 18.69 -1.00
N ARG A 141 14.61 17.78 -0.38
CA ARG A 141 13.14 17.85 -0.29
C ARG A 141 12.65 18.56 0.97
N GLY A 142 13.54 18.98 1.87
CA GLY A 142 13.17 19.54 3.18
C GLY A 142 12.28 18.61 4.01
N ARG A 143 12.53 17.28 3.98
CA ARG A 143 11.68 16.31 4.69
C ARG A 143 11.79 16.50 6.21
N ILE A 144 10.64 16.50 6.88
CA ILE A 144 10.52 16.50 8.34
C ILE A 144 10.12 15.10 8.82
N ASP A 145 10.84 14.57 9.81
CA ASP A 145 10.52 13.29 10.45
C ASP A 145 9.69 13.54 11.72
N TRP A 146 8.58 12.81 11.84
CA TRP A 146 7.64 12.97 12.95
C TRP A 146 7.82 11.95 14.07
N LEU A 147 8.85 11.10 14.00
CA LEU A 147 9.22 10.13 15.05
C LEU A 147 8.06 9.23 15.49
N LYS A 148 7.25 8.76 14.52
CA LYS A 148 6.07 7.94 14.81
C LYS A 148 6.41 6.45 15.01
N GLY A 149 7.59 6.03 14.57
CA GLY A 149 8.04 4.66 14.58
C GLY A 149 9.00 4.33 15.72
N LEU A 150 9.28 3.05 15.89
CA LEU A 150 10.16 2.56 16.96
C LEU A 150 11.61 3.02 16.74
N LYS A 151 12.12 2.85 15.51
CA LYS A 151 13.55 3.03 15.20
C LYS A 151 13.99 4.48 15.32
N GLU A 152 13.16 5.43 14.90
CA GLU A 152 13.49 6.85 15.04
C GLU A 152 13.62 7.28 16.51
N ASN A 153 12.68 6.83 17.35
CA ASN A 153 12.71 7.13 18.79
C ASN A 153 13.93 6.48 19.47
N VAL A 154 14.27 5.24 19.12
CA VAL A 154 15.47 4.58 19.65
C VAL A 154 16.75 5.34 19.27
N VAL A 155 16.89 5.76 18.01
CA VAL A 155 18.09 6.48 17.54
C VAL A 155 18.28 7.82 18.26
N LEU A 156 17.18 8.51 18.59
CA LEU A 156 17.22 9.79 19.29
C LEU A 156 17.21 9.67 20.82
N GLY A 157 17.09 8.45 21.36
CA GLY A 157 16.95 8.22 22.80
C GLY A 157 15.60 8.68 23.38
N GLY A 158 14.56 8.78 22.55
CA GLY A 158 13.20 9.12 22.95
C GLY A 158 12.41 7.91 23.48
N MET A 159 11.26 8.18 24.10
CA MET A 159 10.34 7.13 24.52
C MET A 159 9.78 6.38 23.31
N ILE A 160 9.82 5.06 23.36
CA ILE A 160 9.35 4.21 22.27
C ILE A 160 7.81 4.15 22.31
N PRO A 161 7.11 4.26 21.16
CA PRO A 161 5.65 4.20 21.09
C PRO A 161 5.14 2.75 21.19
N VAL A 162 5.25 2.18 22.38
CA VAL A 162 4.68 0.88 22.74
C VAL A 162 3.83 1.04 24.00
N GLU A 163 2.80 0.23 24.14
CA GLU A 163 2.08 0.13 25.40
C GLU A 163 3.02 -0.49 26.44
N PHE A 164 3.42 0.31 27.43
CA PHE A 164 4.04 -0.19 28.65
C PHE A 164 2.91 -0.74 29.52
N MET A 165 2.68 -2.04 29.40
CA MET A 165 1.80 -2.77 30.32
C MET A 165 2.53 -3.08 31.62
#